data_AF-A0A350JKJ9-F1
#
_entry.id   AF-A0A350JKJ9-F1
#
_cell.length_a   1.000
_cell.length_b   1.000
_cell.length_c   1.000
_cell.angle_alpha   90.00
_cell.angle_beta   90.00
_cell.angle_gamma   90.00
#
_symmetry.space_group_name_H-M   'P 1'
#
loop_
_entity.id
_entity.type
_entity.pdbx_description
1 polymer ?
#
loop_
_entity_poly.entity_id
_entity_poly.type
_entity_poly.pdbx_seq_one_letter_code
_entity_poly.pdbx_strand_id
1 'polypeptide(L)'
;MSDKELSPIVIDFATEGKELNESWLGLFGMGIKEIIRGLFGQSTVPVSVRGSRSDVDPFTTALRGEKRYIEAAKKYGLDNPRTFKNKAQLDSAISQFERHTGINWPIK
;
A
#
# COMPACT_ATOMS: atom_id res chain seq x y z
N MET A 1 -23.15 -23.02 -1.47
CA MET A 1 -21.80 -22.91 -0.87
C MET A 1 -21.90 -21.80 0.15
N SER A 2 -21.59 -22.05 1.43
CA SER A 2 -21.61 -20.97 2.42
C SER A 2 -20.58 -19.92 2.02
N ASP A 3 -21.04 -18.68 1.85
CA ASP A 3 -20.19 -17.49 1.86
C ASP A 3 -19.45 -17.47 3.19
N LYS A 4 -18.26 -18.08 3.23
CA LYS A 4 -17.30 -17.81 4.29
C LYS A 4 -16.92 -16.35 4.10
N GLU A 5 -17.56 -15.47 4.84
CA GLU A 5 -17.09 -14.10 5.04
C GLU A 5 -15.62 -14.19 5.41
N LEU A 6 -14.75 -13.89 4.43
CA LEU A 6 -13.33 -13.83 4.67
C LEU A 6 -13.13 -12.65 5.61
N SER A 7 -12.60 -12.94 6.81
CA SER A 7 -12.26 -11.89 7.76
C SER A 7 -11.32 -10.90 7.08
N PRO A 8 -11.61 -9.59 7.14
CA PRO A 8 -10.80 -8.60 6.44
C PRO A 8 -9.39 -8.57 7.03
N ILE A 9 -8.40 -8.34 6.16
CA ILE A 9 -7.07 -7.92 6.62
C ILE A 9 -7.24 -6.52 7.23
N VAL A 10 -6.79 -6.34 8.47
CA VAL A 10 -6.86 -5.05 9.16
C VAL A 10 -5.46 -4.45 9.26
N ILE A 11 -5.29 -3.27 8.65
CA ILE A 11 -4.09 -2.44 8.78
C ILE A 11 -4.47 -1.29 9.71
N ASP A 12 -3.84 -1.21 10.87
CA ASP A 12 -4.11 -0.16 11.86
C ASP A 12 -2.84 0.62 12.15
N PHE A 13 -2.84 1.90 11.79
CA PHE A 13 -1.73 2.84 11.98
C PHE A 13 -1.75 3.54 13.34
N ALA A 14 -2.75 3.31 14.20
CA ALA A 14 -2.65 3.69 15.61
C ALA A 14 -1.70 2.73 16.34
N THR A 15 -0.39 2.97 16.23
CA THR A 15 0.67 2.05 16.66
C THR A 15 1.15 2.28 18.09
N GLU A 16 0.61 3.27 18.80
CA GLU A 16 0.96 3.54 20.20
C GLU A 16 0.75 2.31 21.07
N GLY A 17 1.82 1.87 21.75
CA GLY A 17 1.82 0.66 22.58
C GLY A 17 1.79 -0.67 21.82
N LYS A 18 1.93 -0.67 20.48
CA LYS A 18 1.97 -1.89 19.64
C LYS A 18 3.40 -2.19 19.17
N GLU A 19 3.76 -3.47 19.15
CA GLU A 19 5.01 -3.91 18.53
C GLU A 19 4.89 -3.95 17.01
N LEU A 20 5.63 -3.06 16.34
CA LEU A 20 5.84 -3.08 14.89
C LEU A 20 6.97 -4.05 14.54
N ASN A 21 6.66 -5.35 14.62
CA ASN A 21 7.60 -6.42 14.30
C ASN A 21 7.46 -6.89 12.83
N GLU A 22 8.30 -7.84 12.44
CA GLU A 22 8.31 -8.40 11.09
C GLU A 22 6.97 -9.03 10.69
N SER A 23 6.23 -9.60 11.64
CA SER A 23 4.91 -10.19 11.38
C SER A 23 3.89 -9.10 11.01
N TRP A 24 3.91 -7.96 11.72
CA TRP A 24 3.07 -6.82 11.38
C TRP A 24 3.44 -6.24 10.00
N LEU A 25 4.73 -6.09 9.71
CA LEU A 25 5.20 -5.63 8.39
C LEU A 25 4.80 -6.59 7.27
N GLY A 26 4.82 -7.90 7.51
CA GLY A 26 4.34 -8.92 6.59
C GLY A 26 2.84 -8.79 6.31
N LEU A 27 2.03 -8.60 7.36
CA LEU A 27 0.59 -8.34 7.22
C LEU A 27 0.33 -7.04 6.45
N PHE A 28 1.11 -6.00 6.72
CA PHE A 28 1.01 -4.73 6.03
C PHE A 28 1.31 -4.88 4.53
N GLY A 29 2.39 -5.58 4.17
CA GLY A 29 2.73 -5.89 2.78
C GLY A 29 1.66 -6.73 2.06
N MET A 30 1.09 -7.72 2.75
CA MET A 30 -0.03 -8.50 2.24
C MET A 30 -1.26 -7.60 1.97
N GLY A 31 -1.59 -6.72 2.90
CA GLY A 31 -2.70 -5.78 2.74
C GLY A 31 -2.52 -4.85 1.55
N ILE A 32 -1.32 -4.27 1.36
CA ILE A 32 -1.03 -3.44 0.18
C ILE A 32 -1.21 -4.25 -1.11
N LYS A 33 -0.67 -5.48 -1.15
CA LYS A 33 -0.81 -6.36 -2.33
C LYS A 33 -2.27 -6.63 -2.69
N GLU A 34 -3.11 -6.95 -1.70
CA GLU A 34 -4.54 -7.17 -1.93
C GLU A 34 -5.24 -5.90 -2.41
N ILE A 35 -4.94 -4.73 -1.83
CA ILE A 35 -5.49 -3.46 -2.32
C ILE A 35 -5.12 -3.22 -3.79
N ILE A 36 -3.84 -3.40 -4.15
CA ILE A 36 -3.36 -3.19 -5.53
C ILE A 36 -4.02 -4.17 -6.49
N ARG A 37 -4.11 -5.46 -6.14
CA ARG A 37 -4.83 -6.46 -6.95
C ARG A 37 -6.27 -6.03 -7.22
N GLY A 38 -6.97 -5.53 -6.21
CA GLY A 38 -8.35 -5.05 -6.32
C GLY A 38 -8.47 -3.82 -7.21
N LEU A 39 -7.51 -2.89 -7.12
CA LEU A 39 -7.43 -1.72 -8.00
C LEU A 39 -7.22 -2.07 -9.48
N PHE A 40 -6.70 -3.27 -9.78
CA PHE A 40 -6.56 -3.84 -11.12
C PHE A 40 -7.68 -4.84 -11.47
N GLY A 41 -8.77 -4.87 -10.70
CA GLY A 41 -9.97 -5.65 -11.00
C GLY A 41 -9.86 -7.15 -10.71
N GLN A 42 -8.87 -7.58 -9.94
CA GLN A 42 -8.75 -8.97 -9.51
C GLN A 42 -9.63 -9.24 -8.27
N SER A 43 -10.04 -10.50 -8.07
CA SER A 43 -10.66 -10.92 -6.82
C SER A 43 -9.63 -10.90 -5.67
N THR A 44 -10.04 -10.36 -4.52
CA THR A 44 -9.17 -10.10 -3.37
C THR A 44 -9.82 -10.42 -2.04
N VAL A 45 -9.00 -10.51 -1.01
CA VAL A 45 -9.48 -10.45 0.38
C VAL A 45 -9.79 -8.98 0.73
N PRO A 46 -10.92 -8.68 1.40
CA PRO A 46 -11.21 -7.31 1.84
C PRO A 46 -10.12 -6.79 2.78
N VAL A 47 -9.74 -5.52 2.61
CA VAL A 47 -8.76 -4.84 3.47
C VAL A 47 -9.41 -3.63 4.13
N SER A 48 -9.30 -3.52 5.46
CA SER A 48 -9.73 -2.36 6.23
C SER A 48 -8.49 -1.62 6.73
N VAL A 49 -8.43 -0.31 6.46
CA VAL A 49 -7.34 0.56 6.91
C VAL A 49 -7.89 1.53 7.93
N ARG A 50 -7.22 1.66 9.08
CA ARG A 50 -7.62 2.48 10.21
C ARG A 50 -6.42 3.25 10.75
N GLY A 51 -6.68 4.40 11.36
CA GLY A 51 -5.65 5.28 11.91
C GLY A 51 -6.11 6.73 11.92
N SER A 52 -5.22 7.64 12.31
CA SER A 52 -5.50 9.06 12.19
C SER A 52 -5.54 9.47 10.72
N ARG A 53 -6.25 10.56 10.40
CA ARG A 53 -6.27 11.09 9.04
C ARG A 53 -4.86 11.42 8.54
N SER A 54 -4.01 11.92 9.44
CA SER A 54 -2.62 12.25 9.13
C SER A 54 -1.78 11.04 8.76
N ASP A 55 -2.15 9.81 9.15
CA ASP A 55 -1.45 8.58 8.76
C ASP A 55 -2.05 7.95 7.49
N VAL A 56 -3.38 7.98 7.38
CA VAL A 56 -4.14 7.36 6.28
C VAL A 56 -3.99 8.13 4.96
N ASP A 57 -3.91 9.47 5.01
CA ASP A 57 -3.80 10.30 3.80
C ASP A 57 -2.46 10.08 3.06
N PRO A 58 -1.29 10.07 3.74
CA PRO A 58 -0.02 9.70 3.11
C PRO A 58 0.00 8.27 2.58
N PHE A 59 -0.56 7.31 3.33
CA PHE A 59 -0.69 5.91 2.88
C PHE A 59 -1.48 5.80 1.57
N THR A 60 -2.63 6.49 1.50
CA THR A 60 -3.47 6.52 0.29
C THR A 60 -2.74 7.16 -0.89
N THR A 61 -1.91 8.18 -0.62
CA THR A 61 -1.09 8.83 -1.65
C THR A 61 -0.04 7.87 -2.21
N ALA A 62 0.65 7.12 -1.35
CA ALA A 62 1.60 6.09 -1.76
C ALA A 62 0.92 4.98 -2.59
N LEU A 63 -0.25 4.47 -2.15
CA LEU A 63 -1.04 3.49 -2.93
C LEU A 63 -1.43 3.97 -4.34
N ARG A 64 -1.84 5.24 -4.47
CA ARG A 64 -2.12 5.82 -5.80
C ARG A 64 -0.85 5.88 -6.65
N GLY A 65 0.29 6.17 -6.03
CA GLY A 65 1.61 6.12 -6.67
C GLY A 65 1.92 4.73 -7.21
N GLU A 66 1.72 3.69 -6.41
CA GLU A 66 1.94 2.28 -6.80
C GLU A 66 1.10 1.92 -8.03
N LYS A 67 -0.21 2.24 -7.98
CA LYS A 67 -1.10 2.02 -9.11
C LYS A 67 -0.59 2.71 -10.38
N ARG A 68 -0.24 4.00 -10.30
CA ARG A 68 0.26 4.79 -11.45
C ARG A 68 1.57 4.25 -12.00
N TYR A 69 2.49 3.87 -11.13
CA TYR A 69 3.77 3.28 -11.52
C TYR A 69 3.55 1.95 -12.27
N ILE A 70 2.72 1.06 -11.71
CA ILE A 70 2.39 -0.22 -12.35
C ILE A 70 1.68 0.00 -13.70
N GLU A 71 0.73 0.94 -13.79
CA GLU A 71 0.07 1.31 -15.05
C GLU A 71 1.07 1.84 -16.08
N ALA A 72 1.99 2.71 -15.67
CA ALA A 72 3.01 3.24 -16.56
C ALA A 72 3.98 2.15 -17.04
N ALA A 73 4.43 1.27 -16.14
CA ALA A 73 5.27 0.14 -16.47
C ALA A 73 4.58 -0.82 -17.47
N LYS A 74 3.30 -1.14 -17.24
CA LYS A 74 2.49 -1.96 -18.16
C LYS A 74 2.32 -1.31 -19.53
N LYS A 75 2.13 0.01 -19.58
CA LYS A 75 1.81 0.74 -20.82
C LYS A 75 3.05 1.12 -21.63
N TYR A 76 4.13 1.51 -20.98
CA TYR A 76 5.29 2.13 -21.62
C TYR A 76 6.59 1.32 -21.45
N GLY A 77 6.60 0.30 -20.59
CA GLY A 77 7.81 -0.42 -20.19
C GLY A 77 8.55 0.27 -19.03
N LEU A 78 9.50 -0.45 -18.43
CA LEU A 78 10.28 0.01 -17.28
C LEU A 78 11.31 1.09 -17.66
N ASP A 79 11.84 1.04 -18.88
CA ASP A 79 12.89 1.95 -19.35
C ASP A 79 12.35 3.28 -19.93
N ASN A 80 11.04 3.54 -19.78
CA ASN A 80 10.44 4.75 -20.31
C ASN A 80 10.58 5.94 -19.33
N PRO A 81 10.93 7.15 -19.80
CA PRO A 81 11.00 8.35 -18.95
C PRO A 81 9.73 8.63 -18.15
N ARG A 82 8.55 8.27 -18.68
CA ARG A 82 7.27 8.42 -17.97
C ARG A 82 7.15 7.44 -16.81
N THR A 83 7.67 6.22 -16.96
CA THR A 83 7.69 5.22 -15.90
C THR A 83 8.64 5.64 -14.79
N PHE A 84 9.83 6.14 -15.12
CA PHE A 84 10.76 6.70 -14.14
C PHE A 84 10.18 7.90 -13.39
N LYS A 85 9.48 8.81 -14.08
CA LYS A 85 8.79 9.92 -13.42
C LYS A 85 7.75 9.44 -12.41
N ASN A 86 6.95 8.44 -12.75
CA ASN A 86 5.97 7.86 -11.82
C ASN A 86 6.66 7.14 -10.65
N LYS A 87 7.78 6.44 -10.89
CA LYS A 87 8.59 5.83 -9.82
C LYS A 87 9.10 6.88 -8.83
N ALA A 88 9.70 7.97 -9.32
CA ALA A 88 10.18 9.04 -8.45
C ALA A 88 9.07 9.70 -7.63
N GLN A 89 7.87 9.85 -8.21
CA GLN A 89 6.69 10.36 -7.49
C GLN A 89 6.21 9.38 -6.42
N LEU A 90 6.20 8.08 -6.73
CA LEU A 90 5.90 7.02 -5.78
C LEU A 90 6.91 7.01 -4.63
N ASP A 91 8.22 7.03 -4.91
CA ASP A 91 9.26 7.03 -3.89
C ASP A 91 9.15 8.25 -2.95
N SER A 92 8.78 9.40 -3.50
CA SER A 92 8.50 10.60 -2.70
C SER A 92 7.29 10.44 -1.79
N ALA A 93 6.22 9.80 -2.27
CA ALA A 93 5.02 9.53 -1.48
C ALA A 93 5.29 8.50 -0.37
N ILE A 94 6.03 7.43 -0.69
CA ILE A 94 6.52 6.44 0.28
C ILE A 94 7.33 7.15 1.37
N SER A 95 8.34 7.94 0.98
CA SER A 95 9.20 8.65 1.93
C SER A 95 8.42 9.61 2.83
N GLN A 96 7.31 10.19 2.36
CA GLN A 96 6.45 11.03 3.19
C GLN A 96 5.66 10.20 4.21
N PHE A 97 5.07 9.07 3.78
CA PHE A 97 4.41 8.14 4.68
C PHE A 97 5.36 7.61 5.76
N GLU A 98 6.55 7.13 5.37
CA GLU A 98 7.54 6.58 6.30
C GLU A 98 8.00 7.61 7.32
N ARG A 99 8.27 8.86 6.89
CA ARG A 99 8.67 9.94 7.81
C ARG A 99 7.56 10.37 8.77
N HIS A 100 6.32 10.36 8.29
CA HIS A 100 5.17 10.79 9.10
C HIS A 100 4.79 9.73 10.14
N THR A 101 4.78 8.46 9.74
CA THR A 101 4.28 7.35 10.57
C THR A 101 5.38 6.60 11.32
N GLY A 102 6.63 6.70 10.88
CA GLY A 102 7.73 5.85 11.34
C GLY A 102 7.66 4.41 10.83
N ILE A 103 6.68 4.07 9.97
CA ILE A 103 6.45 2.73 9.46
C ILE A 103 7.13 2.56 8.12
N ASN A 104 8.00 1.57 7.98
CA ASN A 104 8.65 1.26 6.71
C ASN A 104 7.66 0.71 5.69
N TRP A 105 7.76 1.18 4.45
CA TRP A 105 6.98 0.66 3.34
C TRP A 105 7.49 -0.75 2.96
N PRO A 106 6.63 -1.78 2.94
CA PRO A 106 7.07 -3.17 2.85
C PRO A 106 7.32 -3.63 1.41
N ILE A 107 7.04 -2.80 0.40
CA ILE A 107 7.26 -3.11 -1.02
C ILE A 107 8.45 -2.29 -1.52
N LYS A 108 9.53 -2.95 -1.94
CA LYS A 108 10.70 -2.29 -2.53
C LYS A 108 10.97 -2.86 -3.91
#